data_AF-A0A673ZQW5-F1
#
_entry.id   AF-A0A673ZQW5-F1
#
_cell.length_a   1.000
_cell.length_b   1.000
_cell.length_c   1.000
_cell.angle_alpha   90.00
_cell.angle_beta   90.00
_cell.angle_gamma   90.00
#
_symmetry.space_group_name_H-M   'P 1'
#
loop_
_entity.id
_entity.type
_entity.pdbx_description
1 polymer ?
#
loop_
_entity_poly.entity_id
_entity_poly.type
_entity_poly.pdbx_seq_one_letter_code
_entity_poly.pdbx_strand_id
1 'polypeptide(L)'
;VFLIILQSGCVGPGQKELAVWALVKRSWLCGPWSKGAGRPCGPWSKGAGRPCGPWSKGAGRPCGPWSKGAGRPCGPWSKGAGRPCGPWSKGAGRPCGPWSKGAGRPCGPWSKGAGRPCGPWSKGAGRPCGPWSKGAGRPCGPWSKGAGRPCGPWSKGAGRPCGPWSKGAGRPCGPWSKGAGRPCGPWSKGAGRPCGPWSKGAGRPCGPWSKGAGRPCGPWSKGAGRPCGPWSKGAGRPCGPWSKGAGRPWALVKRSWLHKEI
;
A
#
# COMPACT_ATOMS: atom_id res chain seq x y z
N VAL A 1 -36.67 20.74 -35.40
CA VAL A 1 -37.89 21.53 -35.68
C VAL A 1 -38.50 21.93 -34.35
N PHE A 2 -38.24 23.15 -33.88
CA PHE A 2 -38.95 23.76 -32.77
C PHE A 2 -39.23 25.20 -33.19
N LEU A 3 -40.45 25.42 -33.69
CA LEU A 3 -41.01 26.75 -33.92
C LEU A 3 -41.33 27.36 -32.55
N ILE A 4 -40.74 28.51 -32.25
CA ILE A 4 -41.23 29.39 -31.18
C ILE A 4 -41.89 30.57 -31.88
N ILE A 5 -43.21 30.64 -31.75
CA ILE A 5 -44.07 31.72 -32.21
C ILE A 5 -43.73 32.96 -31.38
N LEU A 6 -43.18 34.00 -32.02
CA LEU A 6 -42.99 35.32 -31.40
C LEU A 6 -44.21 36.18 -31.75
N GLN A 7 -45.03 36.41 -30.73
CA GLN A 7 -46.17 37.31 -30.75
C GLN A 7 -45.70 38.76 -30.85
N SER A 8 -46.37 39.52 -31.73
CA SER A 8 -46.05 40.87 -32.16
C SER A 8 -45.89 41.88 -31.02
N GLY A 9 -44.76 42.59 -31.02
CA GLY A 9 -44.53 43.80 -30.23
C GLY A 9 -43.40 44.61 -30.87
N CYS A 10 -43.68 45.86 -31.22
CA CYS A 10 -42.86 46.76 -32.04
C CYS A 10 -41.38 46.82 -31.62
N VAL A 11 -40.49 46.33 -32.48
CA VAL A 11 -39.04 46.54 -32.37
C VAL A 11 -38.56 47.18 -33.67
N GLY A 12 -38.00 48.38 -33.57
CA GLY A 12 -37.55 49.19 -34.71
C GLY A 12 -36.46 48.51 -35.55
N PRO A 13 -36.28 48.92 -36.82
CA PRO A 13 -35.44 48.23 -37.81
C PRO A 13 -33.97 48.05 -37.40
N GLY A 14 -33.43 48.91 -36.52
CA GLY A 14 -32.05 48.81 -36.03
C GLY A 14 -31.79 47.80 -34.90
N GLN A 15 -32.83 47.32 -34.20
CA GLN A 15 -32.64 46.33 -33.11
C GLN A 15 -32.71 44.88 -33.59
N LYS A 16 -33.36 44.63 -34.74
CA LYS A 16 -33.43 43.30 -35.35
C LYS A 16 -32.06 42.86 -35.87
N GLU A 17 -31.29 43.78 -36.47
CA GLU A 17 -29.90 43.51 -36.88
C GLU A 17 -28.99 43.24 -35.69
N LEU A 18 -29.09 43.99 -34.59
CA LEU A 18 -28.27 43.73 -33.40
C LEU A 18 -28.61 42.38 -32.74
N ALA A 19 -29.87 41.97 -32.73
CA ALA A 19 -30.28 40.66 -32.24
C ALA A 19 -29.79 39.53 -33.17
N VAL A 20 -29.85 39.71 -34.49
CA VAL A 20 -29.29 38.77 -35.48
C VAL A 20 -27.78 38.72 -35.39
N TRP A 21 -27.06 39.84 -35.27
CA TRP A 21 -25.61 39.86 -35.07
C TRP A 21 -25.19 39.30 -33.71
N ALA A 22 -26.00 39.43 -32.65
CA ALA A 22 -25.77 38.81 -31.36
C ALA A 22 -26.03 37.29 -31.40
N LEU A 23 -27.06 36.84 -32.13
CA LEU A 23 -27.37 35.43 -32.39
C LEU A 23 -26.34 34.77 -33.34
N VAL A 24 -25.88 35.50 -34.35
CA VAL A 24 -24.82 35.11 -35.28
C VAL A 24 -23.48 35.08 -34.53
N LYS A 25 -23.13 36.07 -33.71
CA LYS A 25 -21.94 35.98 -32.83
C LYS A 25 -22.04 34.81 -31.82
N ARG A 26 -23.24 34.51 -31.30
CA ARG A 26 -23.50 33.29 -30.50
C ARG A 26 -23.40 31.99 -31.29
N SER A 27 -23.76 32.00 -32.57
CA SER A 27 -23.63 30.90 -33.52
C SER A 27 -22.17 30.64 -33.90
N TRP A 28 -21.37 31.69 -34.10
CA TRP A 28 -19.93 31.61 -34.39
C TRP A 28 -19.06 31.24 -33.17
N LEU A 29 -19.60 31.32 -31.95
CA LEU A 29 -18.98 30.76 -30.74
C LEU A 29 -19.10 29.21 -30.67
N CYS A 30 -19.85 28.60 -31.58
CA CYS A 30 -20.04 27.15 -31.73
C CYS A 30 -19.30 26.59 -32.96
N GLY A 31 -18.05 27.01 -33.21
CA GLY A 31 -17.15 26.21 -34.04
C GLY A 31 -16.82 24.86 -33.36
N PRO A 32 -16.20 23.89 -34.07
CA PRO A 32 -15.74 22.64 -33.45
C PRO A 32 -14.80 22.87 -32.25
N TRP A 33 -14.23 24.08 -32.15
CA TRP A 33 -13.36 24.56 -31.09
C TRP A 33 -13.94 25.77 -30.37
N SER A 34 -14.01 25.71 -29.04
CA SER A 34 -14.37 26.83 -28.16
C SER A 34 -13.22 27.16 -27.19
N LYS A 35 -12.83 28.43 -27.13
CA LYS A 35 -11.72 28.96 -26.31
C LYS A 35 -12.24 30.15 -25.50
N GLY A 36 -11.98 30.18 -24.19
CA GLY A 36 -12.35 31.35 -23.40
C GLY A 36 -12.00 31.27 -21.91
N ALA A 37 -12.04 32.42 -21.25
CA ALA A 37 -12.13 32.49 -19.80
C ALA A 37 -13.58 32.16 -19.39
N GLY A 38 -13.78 31.49 -18.24
CA GLY A 38 -15.13 31.10 -17.80
C GLY A 38 -15.55 29.70 -18.25
N ARG A 39 -16.70 29.58 -18.95
CA ARG A 39 -17.38 28.33 -19.35
C ARG A 39 -17.47 28.15 -20.88
N PRO A 40 -16.34 28.03 -21.61
CA PRO A 40 -16.41 27.71 -23.04
C PRO A 40 -17.00 26.30 -23.21
N CYS A 41 -18.04 26.15 -24.03
CA CYS A 41 -18.64 24.86 -24.37
C CYS A 41 -18.55 24.59 -25.88
N GLY A 42 -18.38 23.33 -26.26
CA GLY A 42 -18.20 22.89 -27.65
C GLY A 42 -17.51 21.52 -27.74
N PRO A 43 -17.49 20.87 -28.92
CA PRO A 43 -16.90 19.53 -29.12
C PRO A 43 -15.48 19.42 -28.56
N TRP A 44 -14.68 20.46 -28.81
CA TRP A 44 -13.41 20.74 -28.16
C TRP A 44 -13.47 22.06 -27.39
N SER A 45 -13.32 22.00 -26.07
CA SER A 45 -13.37 23.19 -25.21
C SER A 45 -12.07 23.40 -24.44
N LYS A 46 -11.50 24.61 -24.51
CA LYS A 46 -10.28 25.00 -23.78
C LYS A 46 -10.49 26.28 -22.98
N GLY A 47 -10.19 26.27 -21.68
CA GLY A 47 -10.36 27.47 -20.86
C GLY A 47 -9.81 27.38 -19.45
N ALA A 48 -9.61 28.53 -18.79
CA ALA A 48 -9.12 28.59 -17.42
C ALA A 48 -10.18 28.17 -16.38
N GLY A 49 -11.47 28.33 -16.68
CA GLY A 49 -12.58 28.05 -15.77
C GLY A 49 -13.14 26.63 -15.86
N ARG A 50 -14.35 26.50 -16.41
CA ARG A 50 -15.14 25.26 -16.55
C ARG A 50 -15.42 24.96 -18.04
N PRO A 51 -14.40 24.64 -18.85
CA PRO A 51 -14.63 24.18 -20.21
C PRO A 51 -15.47 22.88 -20.23
N CYS A 52 -16.44 22.80 -21.14
CA CYS A 52 -17.48 21.77 -21.21
C CYS A 52 -17.58 21.15 -22.60
N GLY A 53 -17.48 19.82 -22.72
CA GLY A 53 -17.65 19.14 -23.99
C GLY A 53 -16.96 17.79 -24.07
N PRO A 54 -17.18 17.02 -25.15
CA PRO A 54 -16.57 15.72 -25.44
C PRO A 54 -15.08 15.67 -25.07
N TRP A 55 -14.34 16.70 -25.51
CA TRP A 55 -12.95 16.96 -25.14
C TRP A 55 -12.82 18.31 -24.45
N SER A 56 -12.47 18.28 -23.16
CA SER A 56 -12.34 19.49 -22.34
C SER A 56 -10.95 19.62 -21.71
N LYS A 57 -10.28 20.77 -21.92
CA LYS A 57 -8.95 21.07 -21.37
C LYS A 57 -8.93 22.38 -20.60
N GLY A 58 -8.46 22.39 -19.36
CA GLY A 58 -8.45 23.63 -18.59
C GLY A 58 -7.71 23.65 -17.27
N ALA A 59 -7.42 24.83 -16.75
CA ALA A 59 -6.75 24.99 -15.46
C ALA A 59 -7.70 24.71 -14.27
N GLY A 60 -8.99 25.06 -14.40
CA GLY A 60 -10.00 24.89 -13.36
C GLY A 60 -10.67 23.51 -13.33
N ARG A 61 -11.90 23.44 -13.83
CA ARG A 61 -12.79 22.26 -13.75
C ARG A 61 -13.31 21.85 -15.14
N PRO A 62 -12.43 21.42 -16.07
CA PRO A 62 -12.87 20.84 -17.34
C PRO A 62 -13.81 19.66 -17.12
N CYS A 63 -14.91 19.58 -17.86
CA CYS A 63 -15.90 18.51 -17.73
C CYS A 63 -16.32 17.90 -19.07
N GLY A 64 -16.39 16.58 -19.11
CA GLY A 64 -16.84 15.81 -20.27
C GLY A 64 -16.14 14.45 -20.41
N PRO A 65 -16.56 13.62 -21.38
CA PRO A 65 -16.03 12.28 -21.66
C PRO A 65 -14.52 12.16 -21.49
N TRP A 66 -13.78 13.10 -22.10
CA TRP A 66 -12.35 13.27 -21.95
C TRP A 66 -12.01 14.64 -21.35
N SER A 67 -11.55 14.66 -20.10
CA SER A 67 -11.23 15.88 -19.38
C SER A 67 -9.77 15.94 -18.92
N LYS A 68 -9.05 17.01 -19.26
CA LYS A 68 -7.64 17.22 -18.89
C LYS A 68 -7.43 18.57 -18.21
N GLY A 69 -6.85 18.60 -17.01
CA GLY A 69 -6.66 19.88 -16.34
C GLY A 69 -5.79 19.92 -15.09
N ALA A 70 -5.39 21.12 -14.68
CA ALA A 70 -4.57 21.30 -13.47
C ALA A 70 -5.39 21.18 -12.18
N GLY A 71 -6.66 21.62 -12.18
CA GLY A 71 -7.55 21.61 -11.02
C GLY A 71 -8.32 20.29 -10.85
N ARG A 72 -9.61 20.29 -11.20
CA ARG A 72 -10.54 19.15 -10.99
C ARG A 72 -11.21 18.72 -12.30
N PRO A 73 -10.46 18.14 -13.26
CA PRO A 73 -11.07 17.53 -14.44
C PRO A 73 -12.07 16.45 -14.03
N CYS A 74 -13.26 16.42 -14.65
CA CYS A 74 -14.29 15.43 -14.35
C CYS A 74 -14.92 14.78 -15.58
N GLY A 75 -15.08 13.47 -15.54
CA GLY A 75 -15.71 12.68 -16.59
C GLY A 75 -15.12 11.27 -16.72
N PRO A 76 -15.71 10.42 -17.57
CA PRO A 76 -15.30 9.03 -17.82
C PRO A 76 -13.79 8.81 -17.81
N TRP A 77 -13.06 9.64 -18.56
CA TRP A 77 -11.60 9.73 -18.59
C TRP A 77 -11.12 11.10 -18.11
N SER A 78 -10.50 11.14 -16.94
CA SER A 78 -10.03 12.37 -16.31
C SER A 78 -8.53 12.34 -16.02
N LYS A 79 -7.78 13.34 -16.51
CA LYS A 79 -6.33 13.46 -16.31
C LYS A 79 -5.91 14.83 -15.76
N GLY A 80 -5.14 14.88 -14.67
CA GLY A 80 -4.78 16.18 -14.11
C GLY A 80 -3.78 16.23 -12.96
N ALA A 81 -3.27 17.42 -12.66
CA ALA A 81 -2.33 17.63 -11.56
C ALA A 81 -3.03 17.64 -10.18
N GLY A 82 -4.27 18.12 -10.10
CA GLY A 82 -5.04 18.24 -8.86
C GLY A 82 -5.87 17.01 -8.51
N ARG A 83 -7.19 17.09 -8.70
CA ARG A 83 -8.18 16.07 -8.32
C ARG A 83 -9.02 15.61 -9.52
N PRO A 84 -8.41 14.90 -10.50
CA PRO A 84 -9.19 14.26 -11.57
C PRO A 84 -10.22 13.29 -10.97
N CYS A 85 -11.46 13.34 -11.45
CA CYS A 85 -12.52 12.45 -10.97
C CYS A 85 -13.32 11.78 -12.08
N GLY A 86 -13.53 10.48 -11.96
CA GLY A 86 -14.29 9.68 -12.91
C GLY A 86 -13.83 8.22 -12.95
N PRO A 87 -14.58 7.35 -13.66
CA PRO A 87 -14.29 5.92 -13.85
C PRO A 87 -12.81 5.60 -13.99
N TRP A 88 -12.13 6.34 -14.89
CA TRP A 88 -10.69 6.30 -15.11
C TRP A 88 -10.06 7.66 -14.79
N SER A 89 -9.33 7.72 -13.68
CA SER A 89 -8.71 8.96 -13.19
C SER A 89 -7.19 8.84 -13.07
N LYS A 90 -6.44 9.75 -13.70
CA LYS A 90 -4.97 9.77 -13.66
C LYS A 90 -4.41 11.12 -13.24
N GLY A 91 -3.56 11.19 -12.23
CA GLY A 91 -3.05 12.49 -11.80
C GLY A 91 -1.94 12.54 -10.77
N ALA A 92 -1.30 13.70 -10.62
CA ALA A 92 -0.23 13.90 -9.64
C ALA A 92 -0.77 14.05 -8.20
N GLY A 93 -1.94 14.66 -8.02
CA GLY A 93 -2.56 14.91 -6.72
C GLY A 93 -3.41 13.76 -6.21
N ARG A 94 -4.74 13.92 -6.25
CA ARG A 94 -5.72 12.97 -5.70
C ARG A 94 -6.73 12.51 -6.76
N PRO A 95 -6.31 11.72 -7.76
CA PRO A 95 -7.24 11.06 -8.68
C PRO A 95 -8.26 10.22 -7.91
N CYS A 96 -9.54 10.31 -8.27
CA CYS A 96 -10.59 9.52 -7.62
C CYS A 96 -11.54 8.84 -8.62
N GLY A 97 -11.85 7.58 -8.35
CA GLY A 97 -12.77 6.77 -9.14
C GLY A 97 -12.39 5.29 -9.16
N PRO A 98 -13.26 4.43 -9.72
CA PRO A 98 -13.08 2.99 -9.85
C PRO A 98 -11.64 2.56 -10.14
N TRP A 99 -11.03 3.19 -11.15
CA TRP A 99 -9.63 3.03 -11.53
C TRP A 99 -8.88 4.35 -11.37
N SER A 100 -8.05 4.44 -10.33
CA SER A 100 -7.29 5.65 -10.01
C SER A 100 -5.78 5.41 -10.04
N LYS A 101 -5.05 6.22 -10.81
CA LYS A 101 -3.58 6.15 -10.93
C LYS A 101 -2.91 7.49 -10.65
N GLY A 102 -1.95 7.56 -9.73
CA GLY A 102 -1.31 8.84 -9.45
C GLY A 102 -0.09 8.86 -8.55
N ALA A 103 0.64 9.98 -8.55
CA ALA A 103 1.83 10.15 -7.71
C ALA A 103 1.47 10.42 -6.24
N GLY A 104 0.36 11.13 -5.97
CA GLY A 104 -0.07 11.50 -4.63
C GLY A 104 -0.95 10.45 -3.95
N ARG A 105 -2.26 10.70 -3.88
CA ARG A 105 -3.25 9.89 -3.16
C ARG A 105 -4.39 9.43 -4.08
N PRO A 106 -4.14 8.56 -5.07
CA PRO A 106 -5.21 7.92 -5.84
C PRO A 106 -6.18 7.18 -4.90
N CYS A 107 -7.48 7.34 -5.11
CA CYS A 107 -8.50 6.67 -4.30
C CYS A 107 -9.59 6.01 -5.14
N GLY A 108 -9.95 4.78 -4.77
CA GLY A 108 -11.01 4.00 -5.39
C GLY A 108 -10.73 2.49 -5.37
N PRO A 109 -11.73 1.67 -5.77
CA PRO A 109 -11.66 0.21 -5.83
C PRO A 109 -10.29 -0.34 -6.25
N TRP A 110 -9.75 0.18 -7.35
CA TRP A 110 -8.41 -0.09 -7.85
C TRP A 110 -7.57 1.17 -7.87
N SER A 111 -6.60 1.25 -6.95
CA SER A 111 -5.73 2.43 -6.79
C SER A 111 -4.26 2.09 -6.96
N LYS A 112 -3.57 2.81 -7.84
CA LYS A 112 -2.13 2.61 -8.11
C LYS A 112 -1.34 3.91 -8.00
N GLY A 113 -0.29 3.97 -7.19
CA GLY A 113 0.46 5.22 -7.05
C GLY A 113 1.77 5.20 -6.27
N ALA A 114 2.56 6.27 -6.43
CA ALA A 114 3.85 6.39 -5.72
C ALA A 114 3.66 6.78 -4.24
N GLY A 115 2.66 7.58 -3.91
CA GLY A 115 2.39 8.06 -2.55
C GLY A 115 1.52 7.10 -1.73
N ARG A 116 0.26 7.45 -1.53
CA ARG A 116 -0.69 6.74 -0.65
C ARG A 116 -1.97 6.34 -1.42
N PRO A 117 -1.88 5.37 -2.35
CA PRO A 117 -3.08 4.81 -2.99
C PRO A 117 -3.99 4.19 -1.91
N CYS A 118 -5.30 4.44 -2.00
CA CYS A 118 -6.26 3.87 -1.07
C CYS A 118 -7.47 3.22 -1.76
N GLY A 119 -7.89 2.07 -1.24
CA GLY A 119 -9.05 1.33 -1.71
C GLY A 119 -8.87 -0.19 -1.60
N PRO A 120 -9.94 -0.96 -1.86
CA PRO A 120 -9.97 -2.43 -1.83
C PRO A 120 -8.70 -3.10 -2.34
N TRP A 121 -8.25 -2.68 -3.52
CA TRP A 121 -6.99 -3.08 -4.15
C TRP A 121 -6.07 -1.88 -4.34
N SER A 122 -5.00 -1.82 -3.53
CA SER A 122 -4.06 -0.71 -3.54
C SER A 122 -2.63 -1.16 -3.85
N LYS A 123 -1.99 -0.55 -4.85
CA LYS A 123 -0.61 -0.86 -5.25
C LYS A 123 0.26 0.39 -5.32
N GLY A 124 1.40 0.41 -4.62
CA GLY A 124 2.24 1.61 -4.65
C GLY A 124 3.62 1.55 -4.03
N ALA A 125 4.46 2.53 -4.36
CA ALA A 125 5.82 2.60 -3.82
C ALA A 125 5.83 3.05 -2.33
N GLY A 126 4.94 3.96 -1.95
CA GLY A 126 4.87 4.53 -0.61
C GLY A 126 4.05 3.70 0.39
N ARG A 127 2.84 4.15 0.70
CA ARG A 127 1.96 3.56 1.73
C ARG A 127 0.58 3.22 1.15
N PRO A 128 0.49 2.19 0.30
CA PRO A 128 -0.80 1.71 -0.18
C PRO A 128 -1.64 1.18 1.00
N CYS A 129 -2.93 1.51 1.04
CA CYS A 129 -3.82 1.10 2.12
C CYS A 129 -5.14 0.53 1.63
N GLY A 130 -5.55 -0.60 2.21
CA GLY A 130 -6.80 -1.28 1.92
C GLY A 130 -6.74 -2.79 2.11
N PRO A 131 -7.87 -3.49 2.03
CA PRO A 131 -8.00 -4.95 2.15
C PRO A 131 -6.84 -5.73 1.55
N TRP A 132 -6.50 -5.43 0.30
CA TRP A 132 -5.37 -5.96 -0.43
C TRP A 132 -4.40 -4.84 -0.80
N SER A 133 -3.24 -4.82 -0.13
CA SER A 133 -2.23 -3.78 -0.30
C SER A 133 -0.88 -4.34 -0.72
N LYS A 134 -0.31 -3.83 -1.82
CA LYS A 134 1.00 -4.25 -2.34
C LYS A 134 1.94 -3.07 -2.56
N GLY A 135 3.14 -3.08 -1.98
CA GLY A 135 4.04 -1.94 -2.17
C GLY A 135 5.48 -2.08 -1.73
N ALA A 136 6.34 -1.18 -2.19
CA ALA A 136 7.76 -1.19 -1.81
C ALA A 136 7.98 -0.67 -0.38
N GLY A 137 7.22 0.34 0.05
CA GLY A 137 7.34 0.98 1.36
C GLY A 137 6.57 0.26 2.47
N ARG A 138 5.45 0.84 2.90
CA ARG A 138 4.65 0.38 4.04
C ARG A 138 3.19 0.11 3.64
N PRO A 139 2.93 -0.97 2.88
CA PRO A 139 1.57 -1.36 2.57
C PRO A 139 0.82 -1.76 3.86
N CYS A 140 -0.44 -1.34 4.00
CA CYS A 140 -1.25 -1.65 5.17
C CYS A 140 -2.65 -2.18 4.84
N GLY A 141 -3.08 -3.19 5.59
CA GLY A 141 -4.40 -3.80 5.48
C GLY A 141 -4.39 -5.30 5.75
N PRO A 142 -5.58 -5.93 5.80
CA PRO A 142 -5.78 -7.36 6.03
C PRO A 142 -4.74 -8.26 5.37
N TRP A 143 -4.52 -8.05 4.07
CA TRP A 143 -3.50 -8.71 3.27
C TRP A 143 -2.50 -7.69 2.73
N SER A 144 -1.29 -7.69 3.31
CA SER A 144 -0.24 -6.74 2.97
C SER A 144 1.02 -7.42 2.45
N LYS A 145 1.49 -7.03 1.25
CA LYS A 145 2.71 -7.56 0.64
C LYS A 145 3.68 -6.46 0.24
N GLY A 146 4.93 -6.51 0.70
CA GLY A 146 5.89 -5.47 0.34
C GLY A 146 7.35 -5.68 0.66
N ALA A 147 8.22 -4.90 0.04
CA ALA A 147 9.67 -5.00 0.28
C ALA A 147 10.06 -4.43 1.65
N GLY A 148 9.45 -3.31 2.08
CA GLY A 148 9.77 -2.62 3.32
C GLY A 148 9.08 -3.21 4.55
N ARG A 149 8.02 -2.55 5.02
CA ARG A 149 7.32 -2.88 6.28
C ARG A 149 5.82 -3.06 6.05
N PRO A 150 5.39 -4.15 5.39
CA PRO A 150 3.98 -4.47 5.25
C PRO A 150 3.36 -4.73 6.63
N CYS A 151 2.14 -4.23 6.88
CA CYS A 151 1.47 -4.39 8.16
C CYS A 151 0.01 -4.80 8.04
N GLY A 152 -0.40 -5.77 8.85
CA GLY A 152 -1.77 -6.29 8.90
C GLY A 152 -1.83 -7.77 9.28
N PRO A 153 -3.05 -8.31 9.50
CA PRO A 153 -3.33 -9.70 9.83
C PRO A 153 -2.43 -10.71 9.13
N TRP A 154 -2.33 -10.59 7.81
CA TRP A 154 -1.46 -11.37 6.94
C TRP A 154 -0.45 -10.45 6.24
N SER A 155 0.81 -10.51 6.68
CA SER A 155 1.87 -9.64 6.18
C SER A 155 3.04 -10.43 5.59
N LYS A 156 3.41 -10.14 4.33
CA LYS A 156 4.52 -10.79 3.63
C LYS A 156 5.52 -9.78 3.07
N GLY A 157 6.79 -9.88 3.44
CA GLY A 157 7.78 -8.92 2.93
C GLY A 157 9.25 -9.23 3.12
N ALA A 158 10.11 -8.57 2.36
CA ALA A 158 11.56 -8.78 2.46
C ALA A 158 12.14 -8.16 3.74
N GLY A 159 11.67 -6.98 4.15
CA GLY A 159 12.18 -6.23 5.30
C GLY A 159 11.58 -6.70 6.63
N ARG A 160 10.61 -5.93 7.15
CA ARG A 160 10.03 -6.11 8.49
C ARG A 160 8.50 -6.20 8.42
N PRO A 161 7.93 -7.31 7.88
CA PRO A 161 6.50 -7.51 7.89
C PRO A 161 5.99 -7.65 9.33
N CYS A 162 4.84 -7.07 9.66
CA CYS A 162 4.27 -7.13 11.01
C CYS A 162 2.78 -7.47 11.03
N GLY A 163 2.39 -8.30 12.00
CA GLY A 163 1.01 -8.72 12.23
C GLY A 163 0.89 -10.17 12.69
N PRO A 164 -0.33 -10.61 13.05
CA PRO A 164 -0.66 -11.97 13.50
C PRO A 164 0.10 -13.07 12.78
N TRP A 165 0.06 -13.04 11.44
CA TRP A 165 0.80 -13.93 10.56
C TRP A 165 1.78 -13.14 9.70
N SER A 166 3.07 -13.24 10.03
CA SER A 166 4.14 -12.49 9.37
C SER A 166 5.17 -13.39 8.71
N LYS A 167 5.42 -13.20 7.42
CA LYS A 167 6.41 -13.96 6.64
C LYS A 167 7.41 -13.06 5.92
N GLY A 168 8.71 -13.25 6.15
CA GLY A 168 9.70 -12.40 5.48
C GLY A 168 11.15 -12.82 5.54
N ALA A 169 11.97 -12.28 4.63
CA ALA A 169 13.40 -12.60 4.60
C ALA A 169 14.16 -11.97 5.79
N GLY A 170 13.82 -10.74 6.17
CA GLY A 170 14.48 -9.97 7.21
C GLY A 170 14.00 -10.30 8.63
N ARG A 171 13.17 -9.41 9.20
CA ARG A 171 12.71 -9.47 10.60
C ARG A 171 11.19 -9.42 10.69
N PRO A 172 10.49 -10.51 10.28
CA PRO A 172 9.03 -10.59 10.47
C PRO A 172 8.69 -10.61 11.96
N CYS A 173 7.62 -9.92 12.36
CA CYS A 173 7.21 -9.85 13.77
C CYS A 173 5.71 -10.06 13.98
N GLY A 174 5.36 -10.86 14.99
CA GLY A 174 3.98 -11.14 15.39
C GLY A 174 3.81 -12.56 15.93
N PRO A 175 2.60 -12.88 16.45
CA PRO A 175 2.23 -14.17 17.03
C PRO A 175 2.83 -15.38 16.31
N TRP A 176 2.66 -15.42 14.99
CA TRP A 176 3.23 -16.42 14.10
C TRP A 176 4.17 -15.74 13.09
N SER A 177 5.48 -15.93 13.29
CA SER A 177 6.52 -15.29 12.47
C SER A 177 7.42 -16.31 11.79
N LYS A 178 7.55 -16.20 10.46
CA LYS A 178 8.41 -17.08 9.65
C LYS A 178 9.38 -16.29 8.79
N GLY A 179 10.69 -16.53 8.91
CA GLY A 179 11.66 -15.80 8.09
C GLY A 179 13.08 -16.30 8.05
N ALA A 180 13.85 -15.90 7.04
CA ALA A 180 15.23 -16.33 6.90
C ALA A 180 16.15 -15.68 7.96
N GLY A 181 15.94 -14.41 8.28
CA GLY A 181 16.77 -13.63 9.20
C GLY A 181 16.40 -13.84 10.68
N ARG A 182 15.70 -12.87 11.25
CA ARG A 182 15.37 -12.80 12.69
C ARG A 182 13.87 -12.65 12.93
N PRO A 183 13.06 -13.70 12.67
CA PRO A 183 11.64 -13.67 12.98
C PRO A 183 11.44 -13.57 14.50
N CYS A 184 10.47 -12.78 14.96
CA CYS A 184 10.18 -12.62 16.38
C CYS A 184 8.68 -12.73 16.73
N GLY A 185 8.40 -13.40 17.85
CA GLY A 185 7.05 -13.58 18.39
C GLY A 185 6.84 -14.95 19.03
N PRO A 186 5.68 -15.15 19.69
CA PRO A 186 5.29 -16.39 20.37
C PRO A 186 5.75 -17.66 19.68
N TRP A 187 5.45 -17.78 18.38
CA TRP A 187 5.85 -18.86 17.50
C TRP A 187 6.72 -18.32 16.37
N SER A 188 8.04 -18.56 16.47
CA SER A 188 9.03 -18.04 15.54
C SER A 188 9.80 -19.15 14.83
N LYS A 189 9.79 -19.14 13.50
CA LYS A 189 10.51 -20.12 12.67
C LYS A 189 11.44 -19.46 11.65
N GLY A 190 12.73 -19.80 11.66
CA GLY A 190 13.65 -19.19 10.70
C GLY A 190 15.02 -19.81 10.55
N ALA A 191 15.71 -19.51 9.44
CA ALA A 191 17.05 -20.05 9.20
C ALA A 191 18.11 -19.42 10.13
N GLY A 192 18.01 -18.12 10.40
CA GLY A 192 18.96 -17.35 11.19
C GLY A 192 18.73 -17.45 12.70
N ARG A 193 18.17 -16.38 13.28
CA ARG A 193 18.00 -16.21 14.74
C ARG A 193 16.54 -15.93 15.10
N PRO A 194 15.65 -16.92 14.99
CA PRO A 194 14.26 -16.76 15.44
C PRO A 194 14.23 -16.56 16.96
N CYS A 195 13.35 -15.68 17.46
CA CYS A 195 13.22 -15.43 18.89
C CYS A 195 11.77 -15.40 19.39
N GLY A 196 11.55 -15.98 20.57
CA GLY A 196 10.25 -16.05 21.24
C GLY A 196 10.02 -17.34 22.01
N PRO A 197 8.93 -17.43 22.78
CA PRO A 197 8.53 -18.58 23.60
C PRO A 197 8.82 -19.93 22.94
N TRP A 198 8.39 -20.10 21.69
CA TRP A 198 8.64 -21.25 20.84
C TRP A 198 9.43 -20.83 19.60
N SER A 199 10.72 -21.17 19.58
CA SER A 199 11.64 -20.78 18.51
C SER A 199 12.26 -21.98 17.81
N LYS A 200 12.13 -22.04 16.48
CA LYS A 200 12.70 -23.12 15.66
C LYS A 200 13.56 -22.59 14.52
N GLY A 201 14.82 -23.01 14.42
CA GLY A 201 15.68 -22.54 13.34
C GLY A 201 16.99 -23.25 13.10
N ALA A 202 17.58 -23.08 11.92
CA ALA A 202 18.85 -23.74 11.59
C ALA A 202 20.03 -23.12 12.35
N GLY A 203 20.06 -21.80 12.53
CA GLY A 203 21.15 -21.07 13.17
C GLY A 203 21.07 -21.05 14.71
N ARG A 204 20.64 -19.91 15.26
CA ARG A 204 20.62 -19.65 16.71
C ARG A 204 19.22 -19.25 17.19
N PRO A 205 18.25 -20.18 17.22
CA PRO A 205 16.94 -19.89 17.80
C PRO A 205 17.06 -19.60 19.30
N CYS A 206 16.30 -18.65 19.82
CA CYS A 206 16.33 -18.29 21.24
C CYS A 206 14.94 -18.13 21.88
N GLY A 207 14.80 -18.62 23.11
CA GLY A 207 13.58 -18.53 23.91
C GLY A 207 13.35 -19.75 24.79
N PRO A 208 12.34 -19.71 25.67
CA PRO A 208 11.95 -20.78 26.59
C PRO A 208 12.08 -22.19 26.01
N TRP A 209 11.51 -22.40 24.83
CA TRP A 209 11.60 -23.62 24.04
C TRP A 209 12.28 -23.35 22.71
N SER A 210 13.52 -23.81 22.56
CA SER A 210 14.35 -23.55 21.37
C SER A 210 14.81 -24.83 20.69
N LYS A 211 14.54 -24.96 19.38
CA LYS A 211 14.95 -26.12 18.58
C LYS A 211 15.75 -25.71 17.34
N GLY A 212 16.95 -26.24 17.16
CA GLY A 212 17.74 -25.87 15.97
C GLY A 212 18.97 -26.70 15.66
N ALA A 213 19.45 -26.63 14.41
CA ALA A 213 20.62 -27.39 14.00
C ALA A 213 21.93 -26.83 14.60
N GLY A 214 22.06 -25.51 14.69
CA GLY A 214 23.26 -24.83 15.16
C GLY A 214 23.35 -24.71 16.68
N ARG A 215 23.02 -23.53 17.21
CA ARG A 215 23.16 -23.19 18.64
C ARG A 215 21.85 -22.66 19.22
N PRO A 216 20.83 -23.51 19.43
CA PRO A 216 19.61 -23.10 20.10
C PRO A 216 19.91 -22.70 21.56
N CYS A 217 19.27 -21.65 22.08
CA CYS A 217 19.45 -21.22 23.47
C CYS A 217 18.15 -20.92 24.21
N GLY A 218 18.11 -21.33 25.49
CA GLY A 218 16.99 -21.10 26.40
C GLY A 218 16.79 -22.26 27.38
N PRO A 219 15.89 -22.08 28.37
CA PRO A 219 15.55 -23.06 29.40
C PRO A 219 15.52 -24.51 28.91
N TRP A 220 14.80 -24.74 27.80
CA TRP A 220 14.70 -26.00 27.09
C TRP A 220 15.24 -25.87 25.68
N SER A 221 16.41 -26.46 25.41
CA SER A 221 17.10 -26.35 24.12
C SER A 221 17.40 -27.71 23.49
N LYS A 222 17.00 -27.91 22.23
CA LYS A 222 17.26 -29.14 21.46
C LYS A 222 17.95 -28.85 20.14
N GLY A 223 19.09 -29.49 19.86
CA GLY A 223 19.77 -29.23 18.59
C GLY A 223 20.90 -30.17 18.19
N ALA A 224 21.26 -30.19 16.92
CA ALA A 224 22.34 -31.06 16.43
C ALA A 224 23.74 -30.57 16.86
N GLY A 225 23.97 -29.25 16.89
CA GLY A 225 25.25 -28.63 17.20
C GLY A 225 25.49 -28.42 18.69
N ARG A 226 25.40 -27.17 19.15
CA ARG A 226 25.70 -26.75 20.53
C ARG A 226 24.48 -26.09 21.21
N PRO A 227 23.46 -26.87 21.58
CA PRO A 227 22.31 -26.34 22.33
C PRO A 227 22.77 -25.88 23.72
N CYS A 228 22.21 -24.78 24.23
CA CYS A 228 22.63 -24.18 25.49
C CYS A 228 21.46 -23.75 26.37
N GLY A 229 21.51 -24.13 27.64
CA GLY A 229 20.50 -23.82 28.64
C GLY A 229 20.38 -24.90 29.71
N PRO A 230 19.62 -24.62 30.79
CA PRO A 230 19.39 -25.54 31.91
C PRO A 230 19.16 -26.98 31.47
N TRP A 231 18.23 -27.18 30.54
CA TRP A 231 17.88 -28.48 29.95
C TRP A 231 18.26 -28.49 28.46
N SER A 232 19.36 -29.16 28.12
CA SER A 232 19.91 -29.17 26.76
C SER A 232 20.10 -30.57 26.20
N LYS A 233 19.57 -30.85 25.01
CA LYS A 233 19.73 -32.15 24.32
C LYS A 233 20.27 -31.98 22.91
N GLY A 234 21.34 -32.70 22.55
CA GLY A 234 21.88 -32.61 21.19
C GLY A 234 22.89 -33.67 20.79
N ALA A 235 23.10 -33.84 19.49
CA ALA A 235 24.08 -34.79 18.98
C ALA A 235 25.53 -34.32 19.25
N GLY A 236 25.78 -33.01 19.13
CA GLY A 236 27.09 -32.40 19.36
C GLY A 236 27.39 -32.11 20.82
N ARG A 237 27.72 -30.85 21.13
CA ARG A 237 28.19 -30.40 22.46
C ARG A 237 27.14 -29.55 23.18
N PRO A 238 26.13 -30.15 23.84
CA PRO A 238 25.17 -29.42 24.67
C PRO A 238 25.86 -28.77 25.88
N CYS A 239 25.37 -27.59 26.29
CA CYS A 239 25.91 -26.83 27.42
C CYS A 239 24.81 -26.49 28.45
N GLY A 240 25.04 -26.84 29.73
CA GLY A 240 24.08 -26.61 30.81
C GLY A 240 24.08 -27.71 31.87
N PRO A 241 23.52 -27.44 33.06
CA PRO A 241 23.51 -28.36 34.20
C PRO A 241 22.87 -29.73 33.88
N TRP A 242 21.82 -29.75 33.06
CA TRP A 242 21.11 -30.97 32.65
C TRP A 242 21.27 -31.20 31.13
N SER A 243 22.50 -31.52 30.71
CA SER A 243 22.86 -31.72 29.29
C SER A 243 23.02 -33.19 28.90
N LYS A 244 22.38 -33.62 27.80
CA LYS A 244 22.56 -34.96 27.20
C LYS A 244 23.02 -34.85 25.74
N GLY A 245 24.19 -35.41 25.41
CA GLY A 245 24.64 -35.48 24.01
C GLY A 245 25.67 -36.55 23.72
N ALA A 246 25.75 -36.96 22.44
CA ALA A 246 26.57 -38.09 22.00
C ALA A 246 28.08 -37.81 22.09
N GLY A 247 28.49 -36.54 22.12
CA GLY A 247 29.90 -36.13 22.24
C GLY A 247 30.49 -36.10 23.65
N ARG A 248 29.79 -36.60 24.68
CA ARG A 248 30.35 -36.80 26.04
C ARG A 248 29.86 -38.13 26.62
N PRO A 249 30.74 -39.08 26.99
CA PRO A 249 30.37 -40.06 28.00
C PRO A 249 30.13 -39.34 29.33
N TRP A 250 29.18 -39.84 30.11
CA TRP A 250 28.86 -39.33 31.45
C TRP A 250 30.12 -39.29 32.32
N ALA A 251 30.72 -38.11 32.51
CA ALA A 251 31.73 -37.89 33.52
C ALA A 251 31.15 -36.89 34.53
N LEU A 252 30.82 -37.45 35.70
CA LEU A 252 30.44 -36.83 36.95
C LEU A 252 30.91 -35.38 37.10
N VAL A 253 29.98 -34.43 37.18
CA VAL A 253 30.18 -33.25 38.03
C VAL A 253 29.51 -33.60 39.36
N LYS A 254 30.22 -34.38 40.19
CA LYS A 254 30.02 -34.27 41.64
C LYS A 254 30.53 -32.87 42.00
N ARG A 255 29.63 -31.90 42.16
CA ARG A 255 29.95 -30.74 42.99
C ARG A 255 29.55 -31.11 44.41
N SER A 256 30.56 -31.36 45.23
CA SER A 256 30.51 -31.40 46.68
C SER A 256 29.56 -30.33 47.20
N TRP A 257 28.43 -30.76 47.77
CA TRP A 257 27.91 -30.15 48.97
C TRP A 257 28.43 -31.01 50.12
N LEU A 258 29.72 -30.87 50.39
CA LEU A 258 30.32 -31.28 51.65
C LEU A 258 30.50 -29.97 52.41
N HIS A 259 29.46 -29.55 53.14
CA HIS A 259 29.67 -28.78 54.35
C HIS A 259 29.39 -29.75 55.50
N LYS A 260 30.47 -30.17 56.11
CA LYS A 260 30.54 -30.77 57.43
C LYS A 260 30.81 -29.62 58.39
N GLU A 261 30.25 -29.72 59.60
CA GLU A 261 30.47 -28.87 60.79
C GLU A 261 29.62 -27.56 60.76
N ILE A 262 28.61 -27.35 61.62
CA ILE A 262 28.37 -27.73 63.03
C ILE A 262 27.00 -28.40 63.18
#